data_AF-A0A0B5AXI9-F1
#
_entry.id   AF-A0A0B5AXI9-F1
#
_cell.length_a   1.000
_cell.length_b   1.000
_cell.length_c   1.000
_cell.angle_alpha   90.00
_cell.angle_beta   90.00
_cell.angle_gamma   90.00
#
_symmetry.space_group_name_H-M   'P 1'
#
loop_
_entity.id
_entity.type
_entity.pdbx_description
1 polymer ?
#
loop_
_entity_poly.entity_id
_entity_poly.type
_entity_poly.pdbx_seq_one_letter_code
_entity_poly.pdbx_strand_id
1 'polypeptide(L)'
;MKYRLTDESREVTKKSTGEKITVYQIESIETPYMRAFDRRKNVKGGWVQSEENLSQYGSCWICPKTVVIENARVEGDATISNSHIGGDVVVTGSATVQKSVLMGSGSIHGENLLRGVGLTEGSSMYINGENRLENVRVEGMLVISHSGLSVNKCSFFGENKLFSNGKLENSEFKNLVMDCTELDIQDSKLSSEEPGHLYHKVKMKHVKLSTEKLLLNRKIELEYVYGFNLKSFIAKRFATVRGTFFGEGSDILFTEDTEPKTYMYSEQLSEARVRGERNLELEQDNPLAYSIRCMAGFMEIGKGHWQGNLIISGNWIMENVSIQASGNEIIGGEHHMHELENVFIKDFASIDFSGCKTGQTLKKAKLMDDMKIMEGSVST
;
A
#
# COMPACT_ATOMS: atom_id res chain seq x y z
N MET A 1 -25.56 -30.95 -21.07
CA MET A 1 -26.25 -29.93 -20.26
C MET A 1 -26.26 -30.39 -18.81
N LYS A 2 -25.67 -29.60 -17.92
CA LYS A 2 -25.50 -29.84 -16.48
C LYS A 2 -26.73 -29.41 -15.66
N TYR A 3 -27.47 -28.43 -16.16
CA TYR A 3 -28.69 -27.90 -15.53
C TYR A 3 -29.72 -27.50 -16.59
N ARG A 4 -30.98 -27.32 -16.17
CA ARG A 4 -32.06 -26.68 -16.92
C ARG A 4 -32.60 -25.47 -16.16
N LEU A 5 -33.23 -24.55 -16.88
CA LEU A 5 -34.15 -23.58 -16.28
C LEU A 5 -35.46 -24.30 -15.89
N THR A 6 -36.09 -23.83 -14.81
CA THR A 6 -37.42 -24.31 -14.38
C THR A 6 -38.49 -23.24 -14.65
N ASP A 7 -39.76 -23.65 -14.64
CA ASP A 7 -40.89 -22.72 -14.79
C ASP A 7 -41.05 -21.75 -13.60
N GLU A 8 -40.33 -22.00 -12.50
CA GLU A 8 -40.26 -21.08 -11.36
C GLU A 8 -39.45 -19.83 -11.75
N SER A 9 -40.16 -18.70 -11.81
CA SER A 9 -39.59 -17.39 -12.08
C SER A 9 -39.96 -16.38 -11.00
N ARG A 10 -39.15 -15.32 -10.88
CA ARG A 10 -39.43 -14.16 -10.01
C ARG A 10 -38.84 -12.89 -10.58
N GLU A 11 -39.37 -11.75 -10.17
CA GLU A 11 -38.78 -10.45 -10.46
C GLU A 11 -37.66 -10.11 -9.45
N VAL A 12 -36.57 -9.52 -9.94
CA VAL A 12 -35.50 -8.91 -9.14
C VAL A 12 -35.32 -7.47 -9.59
N THR A 13 -35.35 -6.53 -8.64
CA THR A 13 -35.19 -5.09 -8.92
C THR A 13 -33.72 -4.69 -8.90
N LYS A 14 -33.21 -4.07 -9.97
CA LYS A 14 -31.91 -3.40 -9.99
C LYS A 14 -31.94 -2.22 -9.03
N LYS A 15 -31.10 -2.24 -7.98
CA LYS A 15 -30.99 -1.13 -7.02
C LYS A 15 -30.55 0.20 -7.66
N SER A 16 -29.80 0.13 -8.76
CA SER A 16 -29.24 1.30 -9.46
C SER A 16 -30.23 2.03 -10.37
N THR A 17 -31.17 1.31 -11.01
CA THR A 17 -32.08 1.88 -12.01
C THR A 17 -33.57 1.74 -11.67
N GLY A 18 -33.92 0.91 -10.68
CA GLY A 18 -35.30 0.54 -10.38
C GLY A 18 -35.93 -0.45 -11.39
N GLU A 19 -35.18 -0.85 -12.41
CA GLU A 19 -35.61 -1.81 -13.44
C GLU A 19 -35.86 -3.21 -12.85
N LYS A 20 -36.87 -3.91 -13.37
CA LYS A 20 -37.21 -5.27 -12.96
C LYS A 20 -36.70 -6.27 -14.01
N ILE A 21 -36.00 -7.30 -13.55
CA ILE A 21 -35.58 -8.44 -14.39
C ILE A 21 -36.32 -9.70 -13.93
N THR A 22 -36.89 -10.44 -14.87
CA THR A 22 -37.37 -11.81 -14.66
C THR A 22 -36.18 -12.77 -14.62
N VAL A 23 -36.09 -13.57 -13.56
CA VAL A 23 -35.08 -14.64 -13.42
C VAL A 23 -35.75 -15.99 -13.17
N TYR A 24 -35.14 -17.05 -13.69
CA TYR A 24 -35.60 -18.43 -13.64
C TYR A 24 -34.69 -19.25 -12.71
N GLN A 25 -35.26 -20.14 -11.91
CA GLN A 25 -34.45 -21.00 -11.04
C GLN A 25 -33.80 -22.12 -11.85
N ILE A 26 -32.52 -22.41 -11.59
CA ILE A 26 -31.84 -23.57 -12.18
C ILE A 26 -32.13 -24.86 -11.40
N GLU A 27 -32.10 -25.99 -12.11
CA GLU A 27 -32.20 -27.33 -11.53
C GLU A 27 -31.18 -28.27 -12.16
N SER A 28 -30.50 -29.07 -11.33
CA SER A 28 -29.47 -30.02 -11.79
C SER A 28 -30.07 -31.15 -12.63
N ILE A 29 -29.46 -31.38 -13.79
CA ILE A 29 -29.72 -32.56 -14.62
C ILE A 29 -28.69 -33.62 -14.28
N GLU A 30 -29.14 -34.84 -14.03
CA GLU A 30 -28.26 -35.99 -13.90
C GLU A 30 -27.47 -36.22 -15.20
N THR A 31 -26.14 -36.16 -15.14
CA THR A 31 -25.28 -36.46 -16.30
C THR A 31 -24.08 -37.34 -15.94
N PRO A 32 -23.53 -38.10 -16.92
CA PRO A 32 -22.30 -38.87 -16.71
C PRO A 32 -21.09 -38.04 -16.29
N TYR A 33 -21.11 -36.74 -16.63
CA TYR A 33 -20.01 -35.79 -16.45
C TYR A 33 -19.97 -35.15 -15.05
N MET A 34 -21.01 -35.34 -14.22
CA MET A 34 -20.99 -34.89 -12.82
C MET A 34 -20.15 -35.82 -11.95
N ARG A 35 -19.28 -35.23 -11.11
CA ARG A 35 -18.47 -35.94 -10.11
C ARG A 35 -19.40 -36.71 -9.18
N ALA A 36 -18.95 -37.85 -8.64
CA ALA A 36 -19.81 -38.77 -7.88
C ALA A 36 -20.55 -38.13 -6.69
N PHE A 37 -19.97 -37.10 -6.06
CA PHE A 37 -20.57 -36.34 -4.95
C PHE A 37 -21.66 -35.33 -5.39
N ASP A 38 -21.63 -34.91 -6.66
CA ASP A 38 -22.54 -33.95 -7.27
C ASP A 38 -23.71 -34.62 -8.03
N ARG A 39 -23.79 -35.95 -8.04
CA ARG A 39 -24.85 -36.74 -8.70
C ARG A 39 -26.21 -36.68 -7.98
N ARG A 40 -26.64 -35.47 -7.63
CA ARG A 40 -27.95 -35.19 -7.06
C ARG A 40 -28.81 -34.54 -8.13
N LYS A 41 -29.64 -35.35 -8.78
CA LYS A 41 -30.68 -34.90 -9.72
C LYS A 41 -31.72 -34.04 -9.00
N ASN A 42 -32.35 -33.10 -9.71
CA ASN A 42 -33.42 -32.26 -9.18
C ASN A 42 -33.02 -31.41 -7.95
N VAL A 43 -31.73 -31.05 -7.84
CA VAL A 43 -31.27 -30.06 -6.85
C VAL A 43 -31.47 -28.68 -7.44
N LYS A 44 -32.35 -27.90 -6.80
CA LYS A 44 -32.52 -26.49 -7.12
C LYS A 44 -31.23 -25.71 -6.78
N GLY A 45 -30.78 -24.92 -7.73
CA GLY A 45 -29.73 -23.93 -7.53
C GLY A 45 -30.31 -22.52 -7.41
N GLY A 46 -29.47 -21.53 -7.67
CA GLY A 46 -29.85 -20.12 -7.75
C GLY A 46 -30.66 -19.76 -8.99
N TRP A 47 -30.67 -18.48 -9.32
CA TRP A 47 -31.54 -17.89 -10.34
C TRP A 47 -30.70 -17.23 -11.44
N VAL A 48 -31.12 -17.37 -12.70
CA VAL A 48 -30.47 -16.77 -13.88
C VAL A 48 -31.49 -16.05 -14.77
N GLN A 49 -31.08 -15.00 -15.50
CA GLN A 49 -31.93 -14.36 -16.50
C GLN A 49 -32.06 -15.21 -17.78
N SER A 50 -30.98 -15.86 -18.21
CA SER A 50 -30.92 -16.74 -19.37
C SER A 50 -29.90 -17.87 -19.17
N GLU A 51 -29.85 -18.82 -20.11
CA GLU A 51 -28.82 -19.89 -20.09
C GLU A 51 -27.39 -19.35 -20.33
N GLU A 52 -27.24 -18.14 -20.87
CA GLU A 52 -25.92 -17.51 -21.07
C GLU A 52 -25.25 -17.17 -19.72
N ASN A 53 -26.04 -17.00 -18.66
CA ASN A 53 -25.52 -16.58 -17.36
C ASN A 53 -24.78 -17.68 -16.56
N LEU A 54 -24.92 -18.95 -16.93
CA LEU A 54 -24.24 -20.07 -16.26
C LEU A 54 -23.81 -21.11 -17.28
N SER A 55 -22.51 -21.41 -17.34
CA SER A 55 -21.97 -22.35 -18.30
C SER A 55 -22.49 -23.77 -18.09
N GLN A 56 -22.93 -24.37 -19.19
CA GLN A 56 -23.23 -25.79 -19.30
C GLN A 56 -21.98 -26.68 -19.23
N TYR A 57 -20.78 -26.08 -19.28
CA TYR A 57 -19.47 -26.72 -19.18
C TYR A 57 -18.82 -26.47 -17.80
N GLY A 58 -17.82 -27.30 -17.45
CA GLY A 58 -17.12 -27.24 -16.16
C GLY A 58 -18.01 -27.56 -14.95
N SER A 59 -17.44 -27.50 -13.75
CA SER A 59 -18.12 -27.84 -12.48
C SER A 59 -18.89 -26.67 -11.86
N CYS A 60 -18.94 -25.49 -12.51
CA CYS A 60 -19.50 -24.28 -11.90
C CYS A 60 -20.99 -24.41 -11.48
N TRP A 61 -21.34 -23.79 -10.36
CA TRP A 61 -22.67 -23.90 -9.75
C TRP A 61 -23.05 -22.67 -8.92
N ILE A 62 -24.35 -22.35 -8.89
CA ILE A 62 -24.92 -21.27 -8.07
C ILE A 62 -25.92 -21.84 -7.05
N CYS A 63 -25.78 -21.50 -5.76
CA CYS A 63 -26.64 -22.00 -4.68
C CYS A 63 -28.01 -21.26 -4.62
N PRO A 64 -29.05 -21.81 -3.97
CA PRO A 64 -30.45 -21.32 -4.00
C PRO A 64 -30.72 -19.82 -3.75
N LYS A 65 -29.83 -19.14 -3.04
CA LYS A 65 -29.94 -17.71 -2.70
C LYS A 65 -29.17 -16.78 -3.65
N THR A 66 -28.54 -17.33 -4.69
CA THR A 66 -27.75 -16.58 -5.68
C THR A 66 -28.60 -16.15 -6.87
N VAL A 67 -28.31 -14.99 -7.46
CA VAL A 67 -28.93 -14.43 -8.67
C VAL A 67 -27.83 -14.01 -9.66
N VAL A 68 -27.99 -14.33 -10.95
CA VAL A 68 -27.11 -13.88 -12.05
C VAL A 68 -27.97 -13.29 -13.18
N ILE A 69 -27.67 -12.08 -13.65
CA ILE A 69 -28.48 -11.31 -14.59
C ILE A 69 -27.62 -10.56 -15.62
N GLU A 70 -28.25 -9.94 -16.61
CA GLU A 70 -27.62 -9.16 -17.68
C GLU A 70 -26.59 -10.00 -18.47
N ASN A 71 -25.48 -9.43 -18.91
CA ASN A 71 -24.43 -10.10 -19.68
C ASN A 71 -23.48 -10.94 -18.81
N ALA A 72 -23.78 -11.11 -17.52
CA ALA A 72 -22.87 -11.73 -16.56
C ALA A 72 -22.89 -13.25 -16.68
N ARG A 73 -21.72 -13.90 -16.64
CA ARG A 73 -21.54 -15.34 -16.87
C ARG A 73 -20.78 -16.00 -15.74
N VAL A 74 -21.23 -17.18 -15.32
CA VAL A 74 -20.53 -18.04 -14.36
C VAL A 74 -20.04 -19.29 -15.10
N GLU A 75 -18.74 -19.50 -15.20
CA GLU A 75 -18.13 -20.55 -16.02
C GLU A 75 -17.06 -21.34 -15.21
N GLY A 76 -16.38 -22.30 -15.84
CA GLY A 76 -15.30 -23.06 -15.19
C GLY A 76 -15.79 -23.95 -14.04
N ASP A 77 -15.10 -23.91 -12.90
CA ASP A 77 -15.36 -24.71 -11.69
C ASP A 77 -15.91 -23.84 -10.52
N ALA A 78 -16.42 -22.64 -10.82
CA ALA A 78 -16.76 -21.62 -9.82
C ALA A 78 -18.03 -21.93 -8.99
N THR A 79 -17.97 -21.71 -7.68
CA THR A 79 -19.09 -21.95 -6.73
C THR A 79 -19.59 -20.64 -6.10
N ILE A 80 -20.86 -20.29 -6.31
CA ILE A 80 -21.43 -18.99 -5.91
C ILE A 80 -22.60 -19.16 -4.91
N SER A 81 -22.54 -18.53 -3.73
CA SER A 81 -23.57 -18.66 -2.70
C SER A 81 -24.05 -17.32 -2.11
N ASN A 82 -25.37 -17.13 -1.97
CA ASN A 82 -25.98 -15.93 -1.38
C ASN A 82 -25.62 -14.60 -2.07
N SER A 83 -25.31 -14.61 -3.36
CA SER A 83 -24.77 -13.44 -4.08
C SER A 83 -25.67 -12.93 -5.20
N HIS A 84 -25.54 -11.66 -5.60
CA HIS A 84 -26.21 -11.08 -6.77
C HIS A 84 -25.16 -10.65 -7.79
N ILE A 85 -25.30 -11.06 -9.04
CA ILE A 85 -24.29 -10.85 -10.10
C ILE A 85 -24.98 -10.25 -11.34
N GLY A 86 -24.47 -9.15 -11.87
CA GLY A 86 -25.00 -8.46 -13.06
C GLY A 86 -23.92 -7.70 -13.84
N GLY A 87 -24.32 -6.92 -14.84
CA GLY A 87 -23.44 -6.28 -15.83
C GLY A 87 -22.81 -7.27 -16.81
N ASP A 88 -21.56 -7.01 -17.23
CA ASP A 88 -20.74 -7.95 -18.02
C ASP A 88 -19.78 -8.76 -17.13
N VAL A 89 -20.23 -9.14 -15.92
CA VAL A 89 -19.38 -9.83 -14.94
C VAL A 89 -19.09 -11.29 -15.34
N VAL A 90 -17.84 -11.73 -15.36
CA VAL A 90 -17.48 -13.13 -15.70
C VAL A 90 -16.78 -13.84 -14.54
N VAL A 91 -17.46 -14.75 -13.84
CA VAL A 91 -16.86 -15.53 -12.74
C VAL A 91 -16.47 -16.92 -13.24
N THR A 92 -15.19 -17.27 -13.28
CA THR A 92 -14.73 -18.58 -13.80
C THR A 92 -13.43 -19.07 -13.12
N GLY A 93 -12.82 -20.13 -13.63
CA GLY A 93 -11.83 -20.92 -12.89
C GLY A 93 -12.43 -21.55 -11.63
N SER A 94 -11.63 -21.74 -10.58
CA SER A 94 -12.06 -22.37 -9.31
C SER A 94 -12.60 -21.36 -8.28
N ALA A 95 -13.20 -20.25 -8.72
CA ALA A 95 -13.62 -19.16 -7.83
C ALA A 95 -14.69 -19.59 -6.82
N THR A 96 -14.58 -19.12 -5.57
CA THR A 96 -15.65 -19.26 -4.57
C THR A 96 -16.14 -17.89 -4.15
N VAL A 97 -17.40 -17.56 -4.44
CA VAL A 97 -18.01 -16.26 -4.14
C VAL A 97 -19.14 -16.46 -3.13
N GLN A 98 -19.15 -15.68 -2.04
CA GLN A 98 -20.17 -15.79 -1.01
C GLN A 98 -20.64 -14.43 -0.46
N LYS A 99 -21.97 -14.24 -0.37
CA LYS A 99 -22.62 -13.04 0.20
C LYS A 99 -22.23 -11.73 -0.50
N SER A 100 -21.98 -11.76 -1.80
CA SER A 100 -21.47 -10.61 -2.58
C SER A 100 -22.53 -9.98 -3.47
N VAL A 101 -22.33 -8.73 -3.86
CA VAL A 101 -23.03 -8.07 -4.98
C VAL A 101 -21.98 -7.66 -6.00
N LEU A 102 -22.05 -8.20 -7.22
CA LEU A 102 -21.15 -7.91 -8.34
C LEU A 102 -21.99 -7.29 -9.46
N MET A 103 -21.60 -6.13 -9.98
CA MET A 103 -22.36 -5.43 -11.03
C MET A 103 -21.41 -4.82 -12.07
N GLY A 104 -21.93 -4.46 -13.24
CA GLY A 104 -21.17 -3.76 -14.29
C GLY A 104 -20.00 -4.57 -14.86
N SER A 105 -18.92 -3.86 -15.20
CA SER A 105 -17.76 -4.38 -15.95
C SER A 105 -16.81 -5.36 -15.24
N GLY A 106 -16.98 -6.69 -15.27
CA GLY A 106 -15.84 -7.65 -15.29
C GLY A 106 -15.71 -8.76 -14.22
N SER A 107 -14.54 -9.41 -14.11
CA SER A 107 -14.40 -10.86 -13.89
C SER A 107 -13.73 -11.33 -12.57
N ILE A 108 -14.09 -12.52 -12.04
CA ILE A 108 -13.53 -13.15 -10.80
C ILE A 108 -13.03 -14.57 -11.07
N HIS A 109 -11.80 -14.89 -10.64
CA HIS A 109 -11.20 -16.22 -10.78
C HIS A 109 -10.07 -16.46 -9.72
N GLY A 110 -9.54 -17.69 -9.50
CA GLY A 110 -8.37 -18.00 -8.63
C GLY A 110 -7.35 -18.96 -9.29
N GLU A 111 -6.01 -18.73 -9.16
CA GLU A 111 -4.92 -19.03 -10.15
C GLU A 111 -4.92 -18.09 -11.38
N ASN A 112 -5.04 -16.76 -11.15
CA ASN A 112 -5.92 -16.04 -12.07
C ASN A 112 -5.91 -14.51 -12.16
N LEU A 113 -6.56 -14.04 -13.23
CA LEU A 113 -6.66 -12.67 -13.71
C LEU A 113 -8.10 -12.11 -13.60
N LEU A 114 -8.36 -11.23 -12.65
CA LEU A 114 -9.57 -10.41 -12.60
C LEU A 114 -9.43 -9.23 -13.57
N ARG A 115 -10.25 -9.15 -14.62
CA ARG A 115 -10.25 -8.05 -15.60
C ARG A 115 -11.58 -7.33 -15.71
N GLY A 116 -11.54 -6.03 -15.41
CA GLY A 116 -12.72 -5.27 -14.99
C GLY A 116 -13.29 -5.84 -13.68
N VAL A 117 -13.76 -5.02 -12.75
CA VAL A 117 -14.92 -5.32 -11.87
C VAL A 117 -15.50 -3.95 -11.47
N GLY A 118 -16.80 -3.83 -11.26
CA GLY A 118 -17.41 -2.65 -10.63
C GLY A 118 -18.22 -3.00 -9.39
N LEU A 119 -17.61 -2.98 -8.20
CA LEU A 119 -18.40 -3.17 -6.97
C LEU A 119 -18.96 -1.84 -6.47
N THR A 120 -20.26 -1.80 -6.18
CA THR A 120 -20.91 -0.61 -5.61
C THR A 120 -20.76 -0.54 -4.10
N GLU A 121 -21.03 0.63 -3.53
CA GLU A 121 -21.11 0.88 -2.09
C GLU A 121 -21.98 -0.17 -1.37
N GLY A 122 -21.58 -0.57 -0.16
CA GLY A 122 -22.22 -1.65 0.61
C GLY A 122 -21.93 -3.08 0.14
N SER A 123 -21.11 -3.27 -0.90
CA SER A 123 -20.62 -4.60 -1.33
C SER A 123 -19.38 -5.02 -0.55
N SER A 124 -19.03 -6.32 -0.59
CA SER A 124 -17.76 -6.82 -0.03
C SER A 124 -17.12 -7.87 -0.94
N MET A 125 -15.83 -7.70 -1.20
CA MET A 125 -14.96 -8.62 -1.94
C MET A 125 -13.96 -9.27 -0.98
N TYR A 126 -13.90 -10.60 -1.01
CA TYR A 126 -12.90 -11.38 -0.28
C TYR A 126 -12.06 -12.14 -1.31
N ILE A 127 -10.75 -11.93 -1.28
CA ILE A 127 -9.78 -12.52 -2.20
C ILE A 127 -8.77 -13.35 -1.39
N ASN A 128 -8.60 -14.62 -1.78
CA ASN A 128 -7.70 -15.56 -1.14
C ASN A 128 -6.81 -16.26 -2.18
N GLY A 129 -5.55 -16.53 -1.83
CA GLY A 129 -4.57 -17.24 -2.68
C GLY A 129 -3.80 -16.33 -3.63
N GLU A 130 -3.17 -16.92 -4.66
CA GLU A 130 -2.43 -16.16 -5.68
C GLU A 130 -3.40 -15.54 -6.70
N ASN A 131 -3.35 -14.20 -6.84
CA ASN A 131 -4.35 -13.42 -7.55
C ASN A 131 -3.72 -12.26 -8.32
N ARG A 132 -4.16 -12.06 -9.56
CA ARG A 132 -3.82 -10.90 -10.40
C ARG A 132 -5.08 -10.08 -10.67
N LEU A 133 -5.09 -8.81 -10.28
CA LEU A 133 -6.15 -7.84 -10.53
C LEU A 133 -5.70 -6.90 -11.64
N GLU A 134 -6.54 -6.64 -12.63
CA GLU A 134 -6.20 -5.75 -13.74
C GLU A 134 -7.43 -4.94 -14.22
N ASN A 135 -7.40 -3.61 -14.07
CA ASN A 135 -8.55 -2.72 -14.37
C ASN A 135 -9.78 -2.95 -13.44
N VAL A 136 -9.58 -3.38 -12.19
CA VAL A 136 -10.64 -3.63 -11.20
C VAL A 136 -11.03 -2.37 -10.43
N ARG A 137 -12.33 -2.09 -10.27
CA ARG A 137 -12.87 -0.98 -9.46
C ARG A 137 -13.78 -1.47 -8.33
N VAL A 138 -13.55 -0.98 -7.11
CA VAL A 138 -14.31 -1.38 -5.91
C VAL A 138 -14.67 -0.15 -5.07
N GLU A 139 -15.96 0.19 -5.00
CA GLU A 139 -16.50 1.18 -4.05
C GLU A 139 -16.85 0.56 -2.68
N GLY A 140 -17.00 -0.76 -2.62
CA GLY A 140 -17.30 -1.52 -1.39
C GLY A 140 -16.05 -1.89 -0.58
N MET A 141 -16.23 -2.77 0.41
CA MET A 141 -15.09 -3.32 1.17
C MET A 141 -14.31 -4.33 0.32
N LEU A 142 -12.98 -4.31 0.45
CA LEU A 142 -12.05 -5.32 -0.05
C LEU A 142 -11.26 -5.91 1.11
N VAL A 143 -11.15 -7.24 1.15
CA VAL A 143 -10.21 -7.96 2.00
C VAL A 143 -9.41 -8.92 1.12
N ILE A 144 -8.10 -8.71 1.00
CA ILE A 144 -7.17 -9.63 0.31
C ILE A 144 -6.31 -10.32 1.37
N SER A 145 -6.18 -11.64 1.31
CA SER A 145 -5.31 -12.41 2.20
C SER A 145 -4.58 -13.54 1.46
N HIS A 146 -3.47 -14.01 2.05
CA HIS A 146 -2.55 -15.03 1.51
C HIS A 146 -1.64 -14.49 0.39
N SER A 147 -0.47 -15.10 0.19
CA SER A 147 0.60 -14.62 -0.70
C SER A 147 0.26 -14.66 -2.19
N GLY A 148 0.95 -13.85 -2.99
CA GLY A 148 0.95 -13.96 -4.45
C GLY A 148 0.02 -12.94 -5.15
N LEU A 149 -0.07 -11.72 -4.63
CA LEU A 149 -0.88 -10.66 -5.22
C LEU A 149 -0.14 -9.91 -6.35
N SER A 150 -0.84 -9.65 -7.44
CA SER A 150 -0.49 -8.66 -8.46
C SER A 150 -1.69 -7.76 -8.69
N VAL A 151 -1.53 -6.44 -8.71
CA VAL A 151 -2.60 -5.47 -8.97
C VAL A 151 -2.10 -4.48 -10.00
N ASN A 152 -2.88 -4.20 -11.04
CA ASN A 152 -2.49 -3.28 -12.10
C ASN A 152 -3.70 -2.46 -12.60
N LYS A 153 -3.58 -1.13 -12.71
CA LYS A 153 -4.66 -0.24 -13.22
C LYS A 153 -5.98 -0.32 -12.43
N CYS A 154 -5.93 -0.68 -11.15
CA CYS A 154 -7.11 -0.86 -10.32
C CYS A 154 -7.45 0.41 -9.49
N SER A 155 -8.67 0.49 -8.96
CA SER A 155 -9.13 1.65 -8.17
C SER A 155 -10.09 1.23 -7.07
N PHE A 156 -9.67 1.32 -5.82
CA PHE A 156 -10.43 0.86 -4.66
C PHE A 156 -10.72 2.04 -3.72
N PHE A 157 -11.99 2.31 -3.46
CA PHE A 157 -12.46 3.52 -2.77
C PHE A 157 -13.17 3.27 -1.43
N GLY A 158 -13.70 2.06 -1.19
CA GLY A 158 -14.29 1.69 0.11
C GLY A 158 -13.24 1.30 1.15
N GLU A 159 -13.60 0.50 2.14
CA GLU A 159 -12.66 -0.06 3.13
C GLU A 159 -11.72 -1.09 2.47
N ASN A 160 -10.40 -0.89 2.53
CA ASN A 160 -9.44 -1.81 1.92
C ASN A 160 -8.52 -2.43 2.97
N LYS A 161 -8.48 -3.77 3.05
CA LYS A 161 -7.64 -4.52 3.99
C LYS A 161 -6.75 -5.49 3.22
N LEU A 162 -5.44 -5.22 3.25
CA LEU A 162 -4.42 -5.97 2.52
C LEU A 162 -3.56 -6.76 3.51
N PHE A 163 -3.71 -8.09 3.46
CA PHE A 163 -3.01 -9.09 4.28
C PHE A 163 -2.23 -10.08 3.40
N SER A 164 -1.58 -9.55 2.36
CA SER A 164 -1.03 -10.32 1.25
C SER A 164 0.25 -9.70 0.71
N ASN A 165 1.24 -10.55 0.45
CA ASN A 165 2.48 -10.14 -0.21
C ASN A 165 2.28 -10.06 -1.72
N GLY A 166 2.84 -9.02 -2.35
CA GLY A 166 2.64 -8.85 -3.80
C GLY A 166 3.19 -7.57 -4.41
N LYS A 167 2.69 -7.27 -5.61
CA LYS A 167 3.03 -6.09 -6.41
C LYS A 167 1.78 -5.27 -6.76
N LEU A 168 1.83 -3.96 -6.55
CA LEU A 168 0.75 -3.01 -6.84
C LEU A 168 1.24 -1.97 -7.86
N GLU A 169 0.60 -1.88 -9.02
CA GLU A 169 1.03 -1.03 -10.14
C GLU A 169 -0.10 -0.16 -10.68
N ASN A 170 0.18 1.08 -11.09
CA ASN A 170 -0.79 1.96 -11.77
C ASN A 170 -2.16 2.10 -11.05
N SER A 171 -2.22 1.95 -9.73
CA SER A 171 -3.48 1.72 -9.00
C SER A 171 -3.75 2.76 -7.90
N GLU A 172 -5.01 2.97 -7.58
CA GLU A 172 -5.45 3.85 -6.48
C GLU A 172 -6.14 3.05 -5.38
N PHE A 173 -5.75 3.27 -4.13
CA PHE A 173 -6.38 2.70 -2.93
C PHE A 173 -6.71 3.82 -1.93
N LYS A 174 -7.94 3.79 -1.40
CA LYS A 174 -8.38 4.60 -0.25
C LYS A 174 -8.69 3.72 0.95
N ASN A 175 -8.68 4.31 2.15
CA ASN A 175 -8.97 3.63 3.42
C ASN A 175 -8.20 2.30 3.54
N LEU A 176 -6.91 2.31 3.17
CA LEU A 176 -6.09 1.11 3.01
C LEU A 176 -5.33 0.77 4.30
N VAL A 177 -5.84 -0.23 5.01
CA VAL A 177 -5.10 -0.95 6.06
C VAL A 177 -4.18 -1.98 5.40
N MET A 178 -2.89 -1.93 5.74
CA MET A 178 -1.90 -2.92 5.32
C MET A 178 -1.30 -3.60 6.54
N ASP A 179 -1.25 -4.93 6.52
CA ASP A 179 -0.41 -5.75 7.40
C ASP A 179 0.19 -6.88 6.55
N CYS A 180 1.41 -6.65 6.06
CA CYS A 180 2.07 -7.50 5.03
C CYS A 180 3.57 -7.65 5.31
N THR A 181 4.20 -8.68 4.74
CA THR A 181 5.66 -8.88 4.88
C THR A 181 6.45 -8.50 3.63
N GLU A 182 5.90 -8.55 2.42
CA GLU A 182 6.61 -8.10 1.22
C GLU A 182 5.67 -7.37 0.24
N LEU A 183 5.99 -6.11 -0.09
CA LEU A 183 5.16 -5.31 -1.00
C LEU A 183 6.02 -4.43 -1.93
N ASP A 184 5.77 -4.51 -3.23
CA ASP A 184 6.38 -3.69 -4.28
C ASP A 184 5.32 -2.81 -4.95
N ILE A 185 5.40 -1.49 -4.79
CA ILE A 185 4.36 -0.53 -5.17
C ILE A 185 4.94 0.43 -6.21
N GLN A 186 4.31 0.55 -7.38
CA GLN A 186 4.81 1.35 -8.50
C GLN A 186 3.68 2.20 -9.11
N ASP A 187 3.96 3.46 -9.43
CA ASP A 187 3.08 4.37 -10.16
C ASP A 187 1.65 4.47 -9.58
N SER A 188 1.52 4.42 -8.25
CA SER A 188 0.26 4.18 -7.53
C SER A 188 -0.03 5.25 -6.47
N LYS A 189 -1.30 5.36 -6.06
CA LYS A 189 -1.76 6.27 -5.00
C LYS A 189 -2.35 5.48 -3.85
N LEU A 190 -1.83 5.68 -2.65
CA LEU A 190 -2.29 5.01 -1.43
C LEU A 190 -2.76 6.07 -0.42
N SER A 191 -3.95 5.87 0.14
CA SER A 191 -4.47 6.69 1.23
C SER A 191 -5.15 5.86 2.31
N SER A 192 -4.99 6.27 3.57
CA SER A 192 -5.59 5.63 4.75
C SER A 192 -5.79 6.67 5.87
N GLU A 193 -6.85 6.49 6.65
CA GLU A 193 -7.02 7.17 7.95
C GLU A 193 -6.55 6.27 9.11
N GLU A 194 -6.47 4.96 8.87
CA GLU A 194 -6.02 3.92 9.80
C GLU A 194 -4.51 3.65 9.67
N PRO A 195 -3.82 3.21 10.75
CA PRO A 195 -2.40 2.90 10.73
C PRO A 195 -2.06 1.70 9.83
N GLY A 196 -0.99 1.82 9.05
CA GLY A 196 -0.43 0.74 8.25
C GLY A 196 0.86 0.15 8.84
N HIS A 197 1.03 -1.16 8.72
CA HIS A 197 2.22 -1.89 9.13
C HIS A 197 2.77 -2.72 7.96
N LEU A 198 4.01 -2.45 7.55
CA LEU A 198 4.69 -3.23 6.52
C LEU A 198 6.04 -3.73 7.07
N TYR A 199 6.15 -5.06 7.16
CA TYR A 199 7.31 -5.75 7.68
C TYR A 199 8.27 -6.15 6.54
N HIS A 200 9.42 -6.73 6.89
CA HIS A 200 10.39 -7.39 6.01
C HIS A 200 10.90 -6.61 4.78
N LYS A 201 10.13 -6.46 3.70
CA LYS A 201 10.62 -5.83 2.45
C LYS A 201 9.55 -4.95 1.81
N VAL A 202 9.84 -3.64 1.72
CA VAL A 202 8.94 -2.65 1.13
C VAL A 202 9.67 -1.90 0.03
N LYS A 203 9.07 -1.84 -1.16
CA LYS A 203 9.53 -1.00 -2.26
C LYS A 203 8.39 -0.09 -2.71
N MET A 204 8.69 1.20 -2.89
CA MET A 204 7.76 2.19 -3.42
C MET A 204 8.47 3.03 -4.49
N LYS A 205 7.94 3.04 -5.73
CA LYS A 205 8.44 3.83 -6.86
C LYS A 205 7.34 4.72 -7.45
N HIS A 206 7.54 6.03 -7.56
CA HIS A 206 6.53 6.99 -8.03
C HIS A 206 5.19 6.88 -7.28
N VAL A 207 5.23 6.72 -5.95
CA VAL A 207 4.01 6.49 -5.13
C VAL A 207 3.56 7.79 -4.47
N LYS A 208 2.28 8.15 -4.62
CA LYS A 208 1.66 9.18 -3.76
C LYS A 208 1.09 8.51 -2.52
N LEU A 209 1.51 8.95 -1.34
CA LEU A 209 1.13 8.38 -0.04
C LEU A 209 0.44 9.43 0.83
N SER A 210 -0.69 9.08 1.44
CA SER A 210 -1.43 9.95 2.37
C SER A 210 -2.01 9.12 3.52
N THR A 211 -1.28 9.02 4.63
CA THR A 211 -1.70 8.23 5.81
C THR A 211 -1.25 8.88 7.10
N GLU A 212 -2.08 8.83 8.15
CA GLU A 212 -1.68 9.38 9.45
C GLU A 212 -0.48 8.63 10.05
N LYS A 213 -0.43 7.30 9.90
CA LYS A 213 0.57 6.45 10.55
C LYS A 213 1.03 5.33 9.63
N LEU A 214 2.34 5.17 9.50
CA LEU A 214 2.93 4.07 8.74
C LEU A 214 4.23 3.59 9.38
N LEU A 215 4.26 2.31 9.75
CA LEU A 215 5.46 1.61 10.22
C LEU A 215 6.02 0.73 9.09
N LEU A 216 7.26 1.00 8.70
CA LEU A 216 8.06 0.20 7.76
C LEU A 216 9.23 -0.44 8.52
N ASN A 217 9.58 -1.70 8.23
CA ASN A 217 10.64 -2.41 8.97
C ASN A 217 11.49 -3.34 8.08
N ARG A 218 12.76 -3.53 8.46
CA ARG A 218 13.82 -4.33 7.83
C ARG A 218 14.41 -3.73 6.57
N LYS A 219 13.78 -3.87 5.40
CA LYS A 219 14.37 -3.44 4.11
C LYS A 219 13.38 -2.54 3.36
N ILE A 220 13.73 -1.28 3.23
CA ILE A 220 12.84 -0.22 2.76
C ILE A 220 13.52 0.50 1.58
N GLU A 221 12.86 0.53 0.43
CA GLU A 221 13.31 1.20 -0.79
C GLU A 221 12.25 2.22 -1.23
N LEU A 222 12.51 3.52 -1.05
CA LEU A 222 11.62 4.61 -1.48
C LEU A 222 12.28 5.38 -2.62
N GLU A 223 11.59 5.48 -3.76
CA GLU A 223 12.06 6.14 -4.97
C GLU A 223 10.96 7.04 -5.52
N TYR A 224 11.16 8.36 -5.52
CA TYR A 224 10.16 9.35 -5.97
C TYR A 224 8.79 9.20 -5.27
N VAL A 225 8.80 8.99 -3.96
CA VAL A 225 7.58 8.93 -3.14
C VAL A 225 7.14 10.34 -2.75
N TYR A 226 5.84 10.61 -2.81
CA TYR A 226 5.23 11.91 -2.45
C TYR A 226 4.28 11.70 -1.28
N GLY A 227 4.79 11.89 -0.06
CA GLY A 227 4.07 11.71 1.20
C GLY A 227 3.42 12.99 1.72
N PHE A 228 2.19 12.90 2.22
CA PHE A 228 1.44 13.98 2.86
C PHE A 228 0.65 13.45 4.07
N ASN A 229 0.28 14.33 5.02
CA ASN A 229 -0.47 13.99 6.25
C ASN A 229 0.20 12.90 7.12
N LEU A 230 1.53 12.73 7.03
CA LEU A 230 2.27 11.68 7.72
C LEU A 230 2.53 12.03 9.19
N LYS A 231 1.51 12.00 10.05
CA LYS A 231 1.63 12.31 11.48
C LYS A 231 2.54 11.36 12.27
N SER A 232 2.87 10.18 11.73
CA SER A 232 3.92 9.31 12.23
C SER A 232 4.39 8.33 11.15
N PHE A 233 5.45 8.69 10.43
CA PHE A 233 6.14 7.81 9.50
C PHE A 233 7.40 7.24 10.17
N ILE A 234 7.44 5.92 10.39
CA ILE A 234 8.56 5.25 11.07
C ILE A 234 9.18 4.24 10.12
N ALA A 235 10.42 4.46 9.72
CA ALA A 235 11.22 3.55 8.92
C ALA A 235 12.33 2.93 9.78
N LYS A 236 12.24 1.62 10.01
CA LYS A 236 13.17 0.88 10.87
C LYS A 236 14.19 0.04 10.10
N ARG A 237 15.43 0.04 10.61
CA ARG A 237 16.59 -0.71 10.09
C ARG A 237 17.07 -0.15 8.75
N PHE A 238 17.14 -0.96 7.68
CA PHE A 238 17.74 -0.55 6.41
C PHE A 238 16.73 0.21 5.53
N ALA A 239 16.90 1.52 5.44
CA ALA A 239 16.17 2.36 4.48
C ALA A 239 17.11 2.94 3.41
N THR A 240 16.62 2.93 2.17
CA THR A 240 17.16 3.67 1.02
C THR A 240 16.10 4.63 0.52
N VAL A 241 16.36 5.93 0.56
CA VAL A 241 15.39 6.97 0.18
C VAL A 241 15.96 7.84 -0.94
N ARG A 242 15.25 7.97 -2.06
CA ARG A 242 15.66 8.70 -3.27
C ARG A 242 14.53 9.54 -3.84
N GLY A 243 14.79 10.80 -4.22
CA GLY A 243 13.81 11.70 -4.86
C GLY A 243 12.48 11.88 -4.10
N THR A 244 12.45 11.56 -2.81
CA THR A 244 11.23 11.46 -2.01
C THR A 244 10.91 12.79 -1.37
N PHE A 245 9.67 13.24 -1.55
CA PHE A 245 9.10 14.43 -0.96
C PHE A 245 8.19 14.06 0.20
N PHE A 246 8.44 14.61 1.38
CA PHE A 246 7.53 14.57 2.51
C PHE A 246 7.02 15.98 2.82
N GLY A 247 5.71 16.16 2.70
CA GLY A 247 5.03 17.45 2.86
C GLY A 247 4.99 17.95 4.30
N GLU A 248 4.65 19.23 4.43
CA GLU A 248 4.47 19.95 5.69
C GLU A 248 3.56 19.21 6.68
N GLY A 249 3.91 19.27 7.96
CA GLY A 249 3.23 18.54 9.04
C GLY A 249 3.57 17.04 9.12
N SER A 250 4.57 16.55 8.37
CA SER A 250 5.03 15.16 8.50
C SER A 250 5.98 15.00 9.69
N ASP A 251 5.75 13.98 10.52
CA ASP A 251 6.64 13.53 11.58
C ASP A 251 7.33 12.23 11.17
N ILE A 252 8.66 12.26 11.05
CA ILE A 252 9.44 11.22 10.37
C ILE A 252 10.57 10.73 11.26
N LEU A 253 10.61 9.41 11.49
CA LEU A 253 11.64 8.72 12.25
C LEU A 253 12.30 7.64 11.39
N PHE A 254 13.58 7.83 11.08
CA PHE A 254 14.47 6.75 10.63
C PHE A 254 15.26 6.25 11.85
N THR A 255 15.15 4.95 12.17
CA THR A 255 15.75 4.40 13.39
C THR A 255 16.25 2.95 13.27
N GLU A 256 17.36 2.66 13.93
CA GLU A 256 17.93 1.30 14.02
C GLU A 256 17.68 0.71 15.41
N ASP A 257 16.80 -0.29 15.51
CA ASP A 257 16.56 -0.97 16.79
C ASP A 257 17.74 -1.89 17.21
N THR A 258 18.51 -2.44 16.26
CA THR A 258 19.57 -3.45 16.56
C THR A 258 20.76 -3.60 15.59
N GLU A 259 20.75 -3.11 14.34
CA GLU A 259 21.84 -3.37 13.35
C GLU A 259 22.08 -2.21 12.37
N PRO A 260 23.31 -2.04 11.81
CA PRO A 260 23.77 -0.77 11.24
C PRO A 260 23.64 -0.64 9.71
N LYS A 261 22.89 0.38 9.26
CA LYS A 261 23.10 1.27 8.09
C LYS A 261 21.78 1.85 7.58
N THR A 262 21.69 3.18 7.49
CA THR A 262 20.62 3.91 6.79
C THR A 262 21.22 4.78 5.67
N TYR A 263 20.64 4.76 4.46
CA TYR A 263 21.13 5.50 3.29
C TYR A 263 20.04 6.44 2.73
N MET A 264 20.33 7.73 2.60
CA MET A 264 19.42 8.73 2.04
C MET A 264 20.12 9.49 0.91
N TYR A 265 19.76 9.21 -0.34
CA TYR A 265 20.52 9.66 -1.51
C TYR A 265 19.60 10.11 -2.64
N SER A 266 19.67 11.38 -3.06
CA SER A 266 19.02 11.81 -4.31
C SER A 266 19.99 11.75 -5.50
N GLU A 267 19.54 11.21 -6.63
CA GLU A 267 20.31 11.28 -7.88
C GLU A 267 20.19 12.65 -8.58
N GLN A 268 19.15 13.43 -8.26
CA GLN A 268 18.92 14.77 -8.83
C GLN A 268 18.93 15.87 -7.77
N LEU A 269 19.44 17.04 -8.15
CA LEU A 269 19.85 18.18 -7.31
C LEU A 269 18.73 18.94 -6.56
N SER A 270 17.46 18.52 -6.65
CA SER A 270 16.31 19.40 -6.33
C SER A 270 15.15 18.80 -5.51
N GLU A 271 15.12 17.48 -5.25
CA GLU A 271 13.84 16.78 -5.00
C GLU A 271 13.69 16.01 -3.67
N ALA A 272 14.78 15.58 -3.02
CA ALA A 272 14.66 15.08 -1.65
C ALA A 272 14.35 16.26 -0.71
N ARG A 273 13.07 16.41 -0.33
CA ARG A 273 12.60 17.46 0.58
C ARG A 273 11.83 16.85 1.73
N VAL A 274 12.26 17.18 2.94
CA VAL A 274 11.60 16.77 4.18
C VAL A 274 11.18 18.05 4.89
N ARG A 275 9.88 18.23 5.16
CA ARG A 275 9.35 19.44 5.81
C ARG A 275 8.51 19.11 7.05
N GLY A 276 8.87 19.74 8.17
CA GLY A 276 8.22 19.51 9.47
C GLY A 276 8.46 20.65 10.46
N GLU A 277 7.58 20.77 11.45
CA GLU A 277 7.54 21.89 12.40
C GLU A 277 8.04 21.48 13.80
N ARG A 278 8.53 22.45 14.59
CA ARG A 278 9.04 22.19 15.94
C ARG A 278 7.87 22.14 16.90
N ASN A 279 7.82 21.14 17.77
CA ASN A 279 6.96 21.25 18.94
C ASN A 279 7.70 22.01 20.05
N LEU A 280 7.48 23.32 20.11
CA LEU A 280 8.12 24.23 21.07
C LEU A 280 7.74 23.96 22.53
N GLU A 281 6.67 23.19 22.80
CA GLU A 281 6.23 22.86 24.16
C GLU A 281 7.09 21.77 24.83
N LEU A 282 8.06 21.17 24.12
CA LEU A 282 8.80 19.98 24.55
C LEU A 282 10.29 20.20 24.91
N GLU A 283 10.81 21.43 24.97
CA GLU A 283 12.20 21.71 25.40
C GLU A 283 12.41 21.42 26.91
N GLN A 284 13.58 21.00 27.43
CA GLN A 284 14.91 20.72 26.86
C GLN A 284 15.20 19.20 26.83
N ASP A 285 16.28 18.78 26.15
CA ASP A 285 16.77 17.37 26.07
C ASP A 285 15.75 16.32 25.57
N ASN A 286 14.73 16.73 24.80
CA ASN A 286 13.69 15.83 24.30
C ASN A 286 13.77 15.65 22.76
N PRO A 287 14.22 14.48 22.26
CA PRO A 287 14.25 14.20 20.82
C PRO A 287 12.89 14.29 20.12
N LEU A 288 11.77 14.21 20.85
CA LEU A 288 10.41 14.32 20.30
C LEU A 288 10.02 15.76 19.91
N ALA A 289 10.82 16.77 20.25
CA ALA A 289 10.61 18.16 19.79
C ALA A 289 10.91 18.36 18.29
N TYR A 290 11.66 17.43 17.67
CA TYR A 290 12.08 17.45 16.27
C TYR A 290 11.13 16.64 15.39
N SER A 291 10.56 17.29 14.36
CA SER A 291 9.74 16.66 13.32
C SER A 291 10.48 15.68 12.41
N ILE A 292 11.80 15.80 12.31
CA ILE A 292 12.64 14.94 11.47
C ILE A 292 13.72 14.36 12.37
N ARG A 293 13.67 13.04 12.56
CA ARG A 293 14.56 12.30 13.45
C ARG A 293 15.29 11.22 12.67
N CYS A 294 16.60 11.35 12.57
CA CYS A 294 17.47 10.39 11.89
C CYS A 294 18.46 9.83 12.92
N MET A 295 18.17 8.63 13.43
CA MET A 295 18.88 8.03 14.56
C MET A 295 19.42 6.64 14.15
N ALA A 296 20.62 6.61 13.58
CA ALA A 296 21.17 5.43 12.93
C ALA A 296 22.69 5.34 13.13
N GLY A 297 23.20 4.12 13.32
CA GLY A 297 24.61 3.83 13.56
C GLY A 297 25.52 4.26 12.40
N PHE A 298 25.01 4.34 11.16
CA PHE A 298 25.68 5.04 10.07
C PHE A 298 24.66 5.61 9.07
N MET A 299 24.89 6.86 8.64
CA MET A 299 24.07 7.58 7.67
C MET A 299 24.90 8.17 6.54
N GLU A 300 24.40 8.05 5.32
CA GLU A 300 24.89 8.82 4.16
C GLU A 300 23.73 9.71 3.68
N ILE A 301 23.96 11.02 3.60
CA ILE A 301 22.97 12.01 3.18
C ILE A 301 23.50 12.76 1.96
N GLY A 302 23.04 12.38 0.76
CA GLY A 302 23.46 12.96 -0.50
C GLY A 302 22.37 13.81 -1.17
N LYS A 303 22.73 15.04 -1.59
CA LYS A 303 21.98 15.87 -2.55
C LYS A 303 20.50 16.11 -2.16
N GLY A 304 20.23 16.91 -1.13
CA GLY A 304 18.86 17.17 -0.69
C GLY A 304 18.64 18.57 -0.11
N HIS A 305 17.39 18.98 0.02
CA HIS A 305 17.00 20.24 0.69
C HIS A 305 16.00 19.96 1.82
N TRP A 306 16.49 20.03 3.05
CA TRP A 306 15.79 19.67 4.27
C TRP A 306 15.29 20.95 4.95
N GLN A 307 13.98 21.06 5.16
CA GLN A 307 13.34 22.30 5.65
C GLN A 307 12.41 22.00 6.83
N GLY A 308 12.99 21.72 7.98
CA GLY A 308 12.21 21.39 9.18
C GLY A 308 13.12 20.98 10.32
N ASN A 309 12.59 20.99 11.52
CA ASN A 309 13.40 20.85 12.73
C ASN A 309 13.91 19.42 12.82
N LEU A 310 15.24 19.32 12.72
CA LEU A 310 15.98 18.11 12.41
C LEU A 310 16.94 17.77 13.54
N ILE A 311 16.89 16.51 13.98
CA ILE A 311 17.94 15.89 14.77
C ILE A 311 18.56 14.72 14.00
N ILE A 312 19.88 14.76 13.85
CA ILE A 312 20.69 13.69 13.27
C ILE A 312 21.61 13.17 14.37
N SER A 313 21.53 11.88 14.67
CA SER A 313 22.33 11.23 15.72
C SER A 313 22.96 9.93 15.22
N GLY A 314 24.27 9.81 15.41
CA GLY A 314 25.07 8.65 15.04
C GLY A 314 26.25 9.00 14.14
N ASN A 315 26.75 8.05 13.34
CA ASN A 315 27.82 8.34 12.38
C ASN A 315 27.22 8.84 11.06
N TRP A 316 27.84 9.82 10.41
CA TRP A 316 27.24 10.45 9.23
C TRP A 316 28.26 10.99 8.22
N ILE A 317 27.89 10.94 6.94
CA ILE A 317 28.52 11.63 5.82
C ILE A 317 27.45 12.44 5.11
N MET A 318 27.68 13.74 4.85
CA MET A 318 26.74 14.59 4.11
C MET A 318 27.43 15.26 2.93
N GLU A 319 26.87 15.09 1.72
CA GLU A 319 27.42 15.63 0.48
C GLU A 319 26.36 16.41 -0.31
N ASN A 320 26.62 17.68 -0.62
CA ASN A 320 25.73 18.57 -1.39
C ASN A 320 24.32 18.75 -0.75
N VAL A 321 24.25 18.84 0.58
CA VAL A 321 22.99 18.98 1.33
C VAL A 321 22.73 20.44 1.69
N SER A 322 21.48 20.88 1.56
CA SER A 322 20.98 22.12 2.14
C SER A 322 20.04 21.79 3.30
N ILE A 323 20.25 22.42 4.46
CA ILE A 323 19.42 22.27 5.66
C ILE A 323 19.03 23.67 6.14
N GLN A 324 17.74 23.90 6.36
CA GLN A 324 17.21 25.17 6.86
C GLN A 324 16.10 24.93 7.88
N ALA A 325 16.38 25.16 9.17
CA ALA A 325 15.35 25.14 10.22
C ALA A 325 15.85 25.71 11.55
N SER A 326 14.90 26.23 12.33
CA SER A 326 15.06 26.91 13.61
C SER A 326 15.45 25.98 14.76
N GLY A 327 16.75 25.76 14.94
CA GLY A 327 17.29 25.04 16.09
C GLY A 327 17.63 23.57 15.84
N ASN A 328 18.17 23.23 14.66
CA ASN A 328 18.65 21.87 14.37
C ASN A 328 19.82 21.44 15.28
N GLU A 329 19.89 20.14 15.57
CA GLU A 329 20.99 19.50 16.30
C GLU A 329 21.58 18.35 15.47
N ILE A 330 22.89 18.36 15.26
CA ILE A 330 23.62 17.26 14.61
C ILE A 330 24.64 16.73 15.61
N ILE A 331 24.50 15.47 16.00
CA ILE A 331 25.27 14.84 17.08
C ILE A 331 26.07 13.66 16.52
N GLY A 332 27.40 13.77 16.56
CA GLY A 332 28.33 12.75 16.10
C GLY A 332 28.49 11.57 17.06
N GLY A 333 28.38 10.35 16.54
CA GLY A 333 28.68 9.11 17.24
C GLY A 333 30.17 8.85 17.51
N GLU A 334 30.47 7.85 18.34
CA GLU A 334 31.83 7.68 18.88
C GLU A 334 32.89 7.07 17.93
N HIS A 335 32.49 6.46 16.80
CA HIS A 335 33.28 5.39 16.18
C HIS A 335 33.72 5.59 14.74
N HIS A 336 33.21 6.58 14.01
CA HIS A 336 33.59 6.83 12.61
C HIS A 336 33.89 8.31 12.33
N MET A 337 34.51 8.57 11.18
CA MET A 337 34.72 9.93 10.69
C MET A 337 33.39 10.56 10.30
N HIS A 338 33.26 11.86 10.60
CA HIS A 338 32.16 12.69 10.13
C HIS A 338 32.64 13.64 9.03
N GLU A 339 31.89 13.72 7.94
CA GLU A 339 32.25 14.55 6.79
C GLU A 339 31.07 15.42 6.32
N LEU A 340 31.32 16.72 6.16
CA LEU A 340 30.45 17.64 5.43
C LEU A 340 31.18 18.12 4.17
N GLU A 341 30.68 17.77 2.98
CA GLU A 341 31.15 18.33 1.70
C GLU A 341 30.03 19.10 0.97
N ASN A 342 30.30 20.35 0.57
CA ASN A 342 29.37 21.24 -0.13
C ASN A 342 28.02 21.45 0.59
N VAL A 343 28.02 21.43 1.93
CA VAL A 343 26.81 21.53 2.75
C VAL A 343 26.48 22.99 3.08
N PHE A 344 25.21 23.39 2.97
CA PHE A 344 24.70 24.69 3.41
C PHE A 344 23.72 24.52 4.57
N ILE A 345 24.02 25.08 5.75
CA ILE A 345 23.17 24.98 6.96
C ILE A 345 22.87 26.39 7.48
N LYS A 346 21.60 26.66 7.78
CA LYS A 346 21.10 27.95 8.29
C LYS A 346 20.09 27.75 9.43
N ASP A 347 20.01 28.72 10.34
CA ASP A 347 19.02 28.82 11.45
C ASP A 347 19.16 27.75 12.57
N PHE A 348 20.26 26.99 12.63
CA PHE A 348 20.44 25.82 13.51
C PHE A 348 20.75 26.16 14.99
N ALA A 349 20.74 25.15 15.88
CA ALA A 349 21.13 25.29 17.30
C ALA A 349 22.58 24.84 17.58
N SER A 350 22.98 23.64 17.15
CA SER A 350 24.33 23.14 17.38
C SER A 350 24.78 22.05 16.39
N ILE A 351 26.10 21.89 16.26
CA ILE A 351 26.73 20.68 15.73
C ILE A 351 27.73 20.22 16.78
N ASP A 352 27.55 18.99 17.26
CA ASP A 352 28.40 18.35 18.26
C ASP A 352 29.22 17.23 17.61
N PHE A 353 30.54 17.36 17.70
CA PHE A 353 31.51 16.37 17.25
C PHE A 353 32.27 15.70 18.41
N SER A 354 31.93 16.01 19.67
CA SER A 354 32.71 15.65 20.86
C SER A 354 32.92 14.14 21.05
N GLY A 355 32.00 13.31 20.55
CA GLY A 355 32.16 11.85 20.55
C GLY A 355 33.23 11.31 19.59
N CYS A 356 33.59 12.04 18.53
CA CYS A 356 34.32 11.50 17.39
C CYS A 356 35.81 11.23 17.69
N LYS A 357 36.20 9.95 17.70
CA LYS A 357 37.57 9.48 18.00
C LYS A 357 38.49 9.33 16.78
N THR A 358 37.98 9.49 15.56
CA THR A 358 38.69 9.09 14.31
C THR A 358 38.92 10.22 13.30
N GLY A 359 38.61 11.47 13.65
CA GLY A 359 38.83 12.65 12.81
C GLY A 359 37.57 13.14 12.09
N GLN A 360 37.60 14.40 11.68
CA GLN A 360 36.46 15.12 11.10
C GLN A 360 36.92 15.86 9.84
N THR A 361 36.03 16.07 8.87
CA THR A 361 36.36 16.76 7.61
C THR A 361 35.26 17.75 7.21
N LEU A 362 35.64 19.01 7.00
CA LEU A 362 34.75 20.12 6.63
C LEU A 362 35.20 20.73 5.29
N LYS A 363 34.63 20.28 4.18
CA LYS A 363 34.99 20.73 2.82
C LYS A 363 33.91 21.63 2.23
N LYS A 364 34.23 22.91 2.03
CA LYS A 364 33.30 23.90 1.41
C LYS A 364 31.92 23.98 2.10
N ALA A 365 31.85 23.62 3.38
CA ALA A 365 30.65 23.79 4.18
C ALA A 365 30.42 25.28 4.46
N LYS A 366 29.18 25.74 4.34
CA LYS A 366 28.78 27.12 4.66
C LYS A 366 27.71 27.09 5.74
N LEU A 367 28.15 27.43 6.95
CA LEU A 367 27.32 27.62 8.13
C LEU A 367 27.01 29.11 8.28
N MET A 368 25.80 29.46 8.71
CA MET A 368 25.38 30.83 9.05
C MET A 368 24.94 30.89 10.51
N ASP A 369 24.93 32.10 11.09
CA ASP A 369 24.50 32.41 12.47
C ASP A 369 25.53 32.08 13.58
N ASP A 370 25.40 32.72 14.76
CA ASP A 370 26.37 32.66 15.87
C ASP A 370 26.33 31.31 16.60
N MET A 371 27.26 30.42 16.26
CA MET A 371 27.18 28.99 16.54
C MET A 371 27.98 28.51 17.77
N LYS A 372 27.46 27.50 18.48
CA LYS A 372 28.29 26.55 19.25
C LYS A 372 28.64 25.33 18.40
N ILE A 373 29.90 25.24 17.99
CA ILE A 373 30.51 23.99 17.51
C ILE A 373 31.18 23.36 18.73
N MET A 374 30.82 22.12 19.07
CA MET A 374 31.52 21.36 20.12
C MET A 374 32.54 20.44 19.46
N GLU A 375 33.78 20.93 19.36
CA GLU A 375 34.85 20.28 18.62
C GLU A 375 35.46 19.08 19.38
N GLY A 376 35.70 18.00 18.62
CA GLY A 376 36.64 16.94 19.00
C GLY A 376 38.05 17.26 18.48
N SER A 377 38.90 16.25 18.28
CA SER A 377 40.20 16.45 17.63
C SER A 377 40.03 16.72 16.12
N VAL A 378 40.03 17.99 15.73
CA VAL A 378 39.86 18.44 14.33
C VAL A 378 41.18 18.35 13.55
N SER A 379 41.10 17.87 12.30
CA SER A 379 42.12 18.08 11.26
C SER A 379 41.52 18.95 10.16
N THR A 380 41.98 20.19 10.05
CA THR A 380 41.53 21.20 9.06
C THR A 380 42.06 20.93 7.66
#